data_AF-A0A0H5QLR4-F1
#
_entry.id   AF-A0A0H5QLR4-F1
#
_cell.length_a   1.000
_cell.length_b   1.000
_cell.length_c   1.000
_cell.angle_alpha   90.00
_cell.angle_beta   90.00
_cell.angle_gamma   90.00
#
_symmetry.space_group_name_H-M   'P 1'
#
loop_
_entity.id
_entity.type
_entity.pdbx_description
1 polymer ?
#
loop_
_entity_poly.entity_id
_entity_poly.type
_entity_poly.pdbx_seq_one_letter_code
_entity_poly.pdbx_strand_id
1 'polypeptide(L)' 'MASTRGLDDLPRDLVDDFPGYVRQAFHAYRQSSAALRLYRRRGWNDSAVRLQHDRNTSAVTAAIEKWEHREMNPSLF' A
#
# COMPACT_ATOMS: atom_id res chain seq x y z
N MET A 1 10.85 2.55 -18.54
CA MET A 1 10.16 3.70 -17.91
C MET A 1 9.53 3.19 -16.63
N ALA A 2 10.09 3.53 -15.46
CA ALA A 2 9.49 3.20 -14.18
C ALA A 2 8.21 4.04 -14.04
N SER A 3 7.04 3.42 -14.03
CA SER A 3 5.79 4.15 -13.87
C SER A 3 5.72 4.71 -12.45
N THR A 4 5.90 6.02 -12.32
CA THR A 4 5.84 6.79 -11.06
C THR A 4 4.42 6.98 -10.51
N ARG A 5 3.46 6.14 -10.92
CA ARG A 5 2.11 6.12 -10.34
C ARG A 5 2.17 5.36 -9.02
N GLY A 6 2.39 6.09 -7.93
CA GLY A 6 2.52 5.51 -6.59
C GLY A 6 1.24 4.79 -6.13
N LEU A 7 1.32 4.11 -4.98
CA LEU A 7 0.18 3.40 -4.38
C LEU A 7 -1.07 4.30 -4.17
N ASP A 8 -0.89 5.61 -4.11
CA ASP A 8 -1.96 6.60 -4.01
C ASP A 8 -2.78 6.77 -5.31
N ASP A 9 -2.24 6.42 -6.48
CA ASP A 9 -2.88 6.57 -7.80
C ASP A 9 -3.66 5.33 -8.26
N LEU A 10 -3.67 4.25 -7.47
CA LEU A 10 -4.43 3.05 -7.81
C LEU A 10 -5.95 3.33 -7.79
N PRO A 11 -6.68 3.02 -8.89
CA PRO A 11 -8.13 3.12 -8.92
C PRO A 11 -8.75 2.31 -7.78
N ARG A 12 -9.80 2.85 -7.13
CA ARG A 12 -10.47 2.12 -6.02
C ARG A 12 -11.04 0.79 -6.50
N ASP A 13 -11.62 0.79 -7.69
CA ASP A 13 -12.25 -0.37 -8.30
C ASP A 13 -11.22 -1.50 -8.52
N LEU A 14 -9.99 -1.15 -8.92
CA LEU A 14 -8.89 -2.12 -9.05
C LEU A 14 -8.48 -2.71 -7.70
N VAL A 15 -8.61 -1.95 -6.61
CA VAL A 15 -8.29 -2.45 -5.27
C VAL A 15 -9.31 -3.49 -4.82
N ASP A 16 -10.58 -3.36 -5.23
CA ASP A 16 -11.65 -4.27 -4.83
C ASP A 16 -11.50 -5.66 -5.47
N ASP A 17 -10.86 -5.73 -6.63
CA ASP A 17 -10.53 -6.98 -7.34
C ASP A 17 -9.38 -7.76 -6.69
N PHE A 18 -8.57 -7.12 -5.82
CA PHE A 18 -7.45 -7.81 -5.19
C PHE A 18 -7.89 -8.79 -4.09
N PRO A 19 -7.06 -9.82 -3.81
CA PRO A 19 -7.27 -10.72 -2.68
C PRO A 19 -7.42 -9.99 -1.34
N GLY A 20 -8.14 -10.60 -0.40
CA GLY A 20 -8.43 -10.00 0.91
C GLY A 20 -7.20 -9.52 1.68
N TYR A 21 -6.06 -10.22 1.58
CA TYR A 21 -4.81 -9.82 2.26
C TYR A 21 -4.16 -8.57 1.64
N VAL A 22 -4.27 -8.39 0.32
CA VAL A 22 -3.78 -7.19 -0.38
C VAL A 22 -4.68 -6.00 -0.04
N ARG A 23 -6.01 -6.21 -0.04
CA ARG A 23 -6.98 -5.19 0.38
C ARG A 23 -6.76 -4.72 1.83
N GLN A 24 -6.47 -5.64 2.74
CA GLN A 24 -6.16 -5.32 4.13
C GLN A 24 -4.89 -4.47 4.24
N ALA A 25 -3.85 -4.77 3.46
CA ALA A 25 -2.63 -3.96 3.40
C ALA A 25 -2.93 -2.54 2.87
N PHE A 26 -3.73 -2.42 1.80
CA PHE A 26 -4.15 -1.13 1.25
C PHE A 26 -4.97 -0.30 2.25
N HIS A 27 -5.83 -0.95 3.04
CA HIS A 27 -6.60 -0.28 4.09
C HIS A 27 -5.67 0.34 5.15
N ALA A 28 -4.68 -0.43 5.64
CA ALA A 28 -3.68 0.07 6.58
C ALA A 28 -2.85 1.22 5.98
N TYR A 29 -2.44 1.10 4.72
CA TYR A 29 -1.74 2.16 3.99
C TYR A 29 -2.57 3.45 3.91
N ARG A 30 -3.84 3.37 3.51
CA ARG A 30 -4.74 4.53 3.42
C ARG A 30 -4.87 5.26 4.76
N GLN A 31 -5.00 4.52 5.86
CA GLN A 31 -5.06 5.10 7.20
C GLN A 31 -3.76 5.84 7.55
N SER A 32 -2.60 5.23 7.31
CA SER A 32 -1.30 5.89 7.57
C SER A 32 -1.04 7.09 6.65
N SER A 33 -1.46 7.03 5.38
CA SER A 33 -1.35 8.15 4.43
C SER A 33 -2.25 9.32 4.85
N ALA A 34 -3.45 9.05 5.35
CA ALA A 34 -4.33 10.08 5.91
C ALA A 34 -3.73 10.72 7.17
N ALA A 35 -3.18 9.92 8.09
CA ALA A 35 -2.49 10.42 9.27
C ALA A 35 -1.29 11.30 8.90
N LEU A 36 -0.44 10.84 7.98
CA LEU A 36 0.72 11.61 7.51
C LEU A 36 0.30 12.94 6.86
N ARG A 37 -0.77 12.94 6.05
CA ARG A 37 -1.33 14.17 5.45
C ARG A 37 -1.84 15.14 6.53
N LEU A 38 -2.52 14.65 7.55
CA LEU A 38 -3.01 15.46 8.66
C LEU A 38 -1.85 16.09 9.44
N TYR A 39 -0.82 15.32 9.75
CA TYR A 39 0.36 15.79 10.48
C TYR A 39 1.12 16.84 9.68
N ARG A 40 1.35 16.60 8.38
CA ARG A 40 1.96 17.59 7.48
C ARG A 40 1.16 18.89 7.42
N ARG A 41 -0.17 18.82 7.33
CA ARG A 41 -1.04 20.02 7.32
C ARG A 41 -0.97 20.82 8.61
N ARG A 42 -0.67 20.19 9.74
CA ARG A 42 -0.47 20.85 11.05
C ARG A 42 0.97 21.28 11.29
N GLY A 43 1.90 21.04 10.36
CA GLY A 43 3.32 21.30 10.54
C GLY A 43 3.99 20.36 11.56
N TRP A 44 3.33 19.27 11.94
CA TRP A 44 3.87 18.29 12.88
C TRP A 44 4.81 17.33 12.15
N ASN A 45 6.06 17.25 12.62
CA ASN A 45 7.03 16.28 12.12
C ASN A 45 7.20 15.15 13.14
N ASP A 46 6.31 14.18 13.07
CA ASP A 46 6.34 12.99 13.90
C ASP A 46 7.02 11.83 13.16
N SER A 47 8.17 11.40 13.68
CA SER A 47 8.97 10.32 13.08
C SER A 47 8.26 8.95 13.16
N ALA A 48 7.43 8.72 14.17
CA ALA A 48 6.68 7.47 14.30
C ALA A 48 5.59 7.37 13.22
N VAL A 49 4.91 8.47 12.91
CA VAL A 49 3.90 8.51 11.83
C VAL A 49 4.56 8.25 10.46
N ARG A 50 5.73 8.83 10.21
CA ARG A 50 6.49 8.59 8.97
C ARG A 50 6.93 7.12 8.87
N LEU A 51 7.51 6.59 9.95
CA LEU A 51 7.94 5.19 10.00
C LEU A 51 6.77 4.22 9.78
N GLN A 52 5.59 4.51 10.36
CA GLN A 52 4.41 3.67 10.19
C GLN A 52 3.89 3.72 8.74
N HIS A 53 3.90 4.90 8.11
CA HIS A 53 3.57 5.04 6.70
C HIS A 53 4.52 4.22 5.81
N ASP A 54 5.82 4.30 6.08
CA ASP A 54 6.83 3.58 5.30
C ASP A 54 6.69 2.06 5.46
N ARG A 55 6.43 1.57 6.68
CA ARG A 55 6.11 0.16 6.94
C ARG A 55 4.88 -0.31 6.17
N ASN A 56 3.80 0.47 6.18
CA ASN A 56 2.57 0.11 5.49
C ASN A 56 2.75 0.13 3.96
N THR A 57 3.57 1.07 3.45
CA THR A 57 3.96 1.12 2.04
C THR A 57 4.68 -0.16 1.64
N SER A 58 5.71 -0.58 2.39
CA SER A 58 6.43 -1.82 2.13
C SER A 58 5.53 -3.07 2.23
N ALA A 59 4.59 -3.08 3.19
CA ALA A 59 3.66 -4.18 3.35
C ALA A 59 2.71 -4.33 2.14
N VAL A 60 2.23 -3.22 1.57
CA VAL A 60 1.42 -3.25 0.35
C VAL A 60 2.24 -3.74 -0.83
N THR A 61 3.46 -3.23 -1.03
CA THR A 61 4.33 -3.68 -2.11
C THR A 61 4.59 -5.18 -2.03
N ALA A 62 4.96 -5.69 -0.86
CA ALA A 62 5.18 -7.13 -0.66
C ALA A 62 3.90 -7.97 -0.89
N ALA A 63 2.72 -7.44 -0.54
CA ALA A 63 1.46 -8.13 -0.78
C ALA A 63 1.11 -8.20 -2.28
N ILE A 64 1.34 -7.11 -3.03
CA ILE A 64 1.16 -7.07 -4.48
C ILE A 64 2.14 -8.01 -5.16
N GLU A 65 3.44 -7.94 -4.84
CA GLU A 65 4.47 -8.83 -5.40
C GLU A 65 4.14 -10.31 -5.13
N LYS A 66 3.68 -10.64 -3.92
CA LYS A 66 3.25 -12.00 -3.58
C LYS A 66 2.03 -12.44 -4.37
N TRP A 67 1.08 -11.54 -4.62
CA TRP A 67 -0.09 -11.83 -5.45
C TRP A 67 0.32 -12.05 -6.91
N GLU A 68 1.09 -11.13 -7.49
CA GLU A 68 1.61 -11.24 -8.86
C GLU A 68 2.41 -12.53 -9.06
N HIS A 69 3.26 -12.88 -8.09
CA HIS A 69 4.01 -14.14 -8.15
C HIS A 69 3.06 -15.36 -8.14
N ARG A 70 2.01 -15.36 -7.33
CA ARG A 70 1.04 -16.47 -7.29
C ARG A 70 0.21 -16.57 -8.57
N GLU A 71 -0.14 -15.44 -9.17
CA GLU A 71 -0.91 -15.38 -10.41
C GLU A 71 -0.06 -15.83 -11.62
N MET A 72 1.21 -15.40 -11.67
CA MET A 72 2.13 -15.75 -12.78
C MET A 72 2.76 -17.14 -12.64
N ASN A 73 2.88 -17.65 -11.42
CA ASN A 73 3.38 -19.01 -11.14
C ASN A 73 2.36 -19.76 -10.27
N PRO A 74 1.22 -20.20 -10.84
CA PRO A 74 0.32 -21.08 -10.12
C PRO A 74 1.11 -22.33 -9.71
N SER A 75 0.95 -22.79 -8.47
CA SER A 75 1.62 -24.00 -8.01
C SER A 75 1.19 -25.18 -8.88
N LEU A 76 2.15 -25.86 -9.53
CA LEU A 76 1.91 -27.05 -10.35
C LEU A 76 1.56 -28.31 -9.53
N PHE A 77 1.11 -28.14 -8.29
CA PHE A 77 0.82 -29.20 -7.33
C PHE A 77 -0.48 -28.92 -6.60
#